data_AF-A0A4V3BZ16-F1
#
_entry.id   AF-A0A4V3BZ16-F1
#
_cell.length_a   1.000
_cell.length_b   1.000
_cell.length_c   1.000
_cell.angle_alpha   90.00
_cell.angle_beta   90.00
_cell.angle_gamma   90.00
#
_symmetry.space_group_name_H-M   'P 1'
#
loop_
_entity.id
_entity.type
_entity.pdbx_description
1 polymer ?
#
loop_
_entity_poly.entity_id
_entity_poly.type
_entity_poly.pdbx_seq_one_letter_code
_entity_poly.pdbx_strand_id
1 'polypeptide(L)'
;MINTNEIENIELSYLQLKDYEELKQALIESYPEMPDSYWLRPQLKTLINRFPEGQVVVKVNGQIAGCAFSIIVDFSKYVTRHTYKRITGNYTFNTHSPDGDMLYGIEIFIRPEYRGLRLGRRLYDYRKELCERLNLKGVAFGGRIPNYHKYADQMSPKEYIAKVRMKEIDDPVLNFQISNDFYPSKILKSYLEGDEASNDYAVLLKWDNIYYEEEAKQPVITKKIVRLGLVQWQMRPYNNLDDVMNQAEYFIDAVSGYRSDFALFPEFFMAPLMAENNHLSEPEAIRELAKHSEAITQRFSELAITYNINIITGSMPEIRDDRLYNAGYVCKRDGSVERFEKLHVTPDEAKVWGMQGGAELKAIETDCGKIGVLICYDVEFPELGRLLADEGVDILFVPFLTDTQNGYSRVRNCAMARAIENECYVAIAGGVGNLPKVHNMDIQYAQSMVFTPCDFSFPMNGIKAEATPNTEMIVIADVDIDLLRELNQFGSVRNLKDRRSDIFQVKRS
;
A
#
# COMPACT_ATOMS: atom_id res chain seq x y z
N MET A 1 -16.64 -9.23 46.86
CA MET A 1 -15.27 -9.62 46.45
C MET A 1 -15.22 -11.12 46.49
N ILE A 2 -14.82 -11.76 45.39
CA ILE A 2 -14.65 -13.22 45.31
C ILE A 2 -13.48 -13.66 46.19
N ASN A 3 -13.61 -14.85 46.81
CA ASN A 3 -12.55 -15.45 47.60
C ASN A 3 -11.46 -16.01 46.66
N THR A 4 -10.19 -15.68 46.88
CA THR A 4 -9.08 -16.12 46.01
C THR A 4 -8.94 -17.63 45.93
N ASN A 5 -9.46 -18.37 46.91
CA ASN A 5 -9.48 -19.83 46.93
C ASN A 5 -10.51 -20.46 45.96
N GLU A 6 -11.39 -19.65 45.36
CA GLU A 6 -12.41 -20.10 44.39
C GLU A 6 -11.98 -19.86 42.92
N ILE A 7 -10.79 -19.29 42.69
CA ILE A 7 -10.28 -18.97 41.36
C ILE A 7 -9.47 -20.16 40.84
N GLU A 8 -10.01 -20.88 39.86
CA GLU A 8 -9.33 -22.01 39.21
C GLU A 8 -8.54 -21.57 37.98
N ASN A 9 -9.04 -20.58 37.23
CA ASN A 9 -8.41 -20.11 36.00
C ASN A 9 -8.63 -18.60 35.76
N ILE A 10 -7.59 -17.91 35.28
CA ILE A 10 -7.65 -16.53 34.77
C ILE A 10 -7.03 -16.48 33.36
N GLU A 11 -7.84 -16.22 32.36
CA GLU A 11 -7.40 -16.18 30.94
C GLU A 11 -7.64 -14.82 30.30
N LEU A 12 -6.78 -14.45 29.34
CA LEU A 12 -7.03 -13.37 28.39
C LEU A 12 -7.52 -14.00 27.08
N SER A 13 -8.58 -13.43 26.49
CA SER A 13 -9.09 -13.87 25.19
C SER A 13 -9.59 -12.67 24.39
N TYR A 14 -9.67 -12.85 23.06
CA TYR A 14 -10.27 -11.84 22.18
C TYR A 14 -11.79 -11.92 22.27
N LEU A 15 -12.43 -10.77 22.38
CA LEU A 15 -13.87 -10.65 22.43
C LEU A 15 -14.49 -11.25 21.17
N GLN A 16 -15.43 -12.18 21.35
CA GLN A 16 -16.24 -12.71 20.27
C GLN A 16 -17.65 -12.15 20.34
N LEU A 17 -18.35 -12.06 19.21
CA LEU A 17 -19.71 -11.49 19.18
C LEU A 17 -20.73 -12.33 19.99
N LYS A 18 -20.40 -13.60 20.28
CA LYS A 18 -21.18 -14.47 21.18
C LYS A 18 -21.12 -14.03 22.65
N ASP A 19 -20.06 -13.33 23.06
CA ASP A 19 -19.86 -12.84 24.43
C ASP A 19 -20.67 -11.55 24.72
N TYR A 20 -21.46 -11.05 23.75
CA TYR A 20 -22.13 -9.74 23.82
C TYR A 20 -23.04 -9.57 25.04
N GLU A 21 -23.91 -10.53 25.31
CA GLU A 21 -24.87 -10.41 26.42
C GLU A 21 -24.16 -10.38 27.79
N GLU A 22 -23.13 -11.21 27.94
CA GLU A 22 -22.31 -11.23 29.15
C GLU A 22 -21.52 -9.92 29.33
N LEU A 23 -20.89 -9.42 28.27
CA LEU A 23 -20.18 -8.14 28.29
C LEU A 23 -21.12 -6.98 28.63
N LYS A 24 -22.33 -6.95 28.06
CA LYS A 24 -23.35 -5.93 28.33
C LYS A 24 -23.72 -5.93 29.81
N GLN A 25 -23.99 -7.09 30.39
CA GLN A 25 -24.31 -7.22 31.80
C GLN A 25 -23.15 -6.76 32.68
N ALA A 26 -21.92 -7.16 32.34
CA ALA A 26 -20.71 -6.77 33.05
C ALA A 26 -20.46 -5.24 33.04
N LEU A 27 -20.79 -4.55 31.93
CA LEU A 27 -20.70 -3.09 31.82
C LEU A 27 -21.71 -2.38 32.72
N ILE A 28 -22.98 -2.81 32.70
CA ILE A 28 -24.06 -2.23 33.53
C ILE A 28 -23.69 -2.32 35.02
N GLU A 29 -23.16 -3.45 35.46
CA GLU A 29 -22.69 -3.64 36.84
C GLU A 29 -21.47 -2.79 37.21
N SER A 30 -20.61 -2.51 36.22
CA SER A 30 -19.37 -1.76 36.44
C SER A 30 -19.57 -0.26 36.50
N TYR A 31 -20.63 0.24 35.86
CA TYR A 31 -20.99 1.67 35.75
C TYR A 31 -22.45 1.93 36.20
N PRO A 32 -22.79 1.72 37.48
CA PRO A 32 -24.18 1.86 37.95
C PRO A 32 -24.74 3.29 37.82
N GLU A 33 -23.86 4.30 37.80
CA GLU A 33 -24.20 5.72 37.60
C GLU A 33 -24.57 6.03 36.13
N MET A 34 -24.28 5.13 35.19
CA MET A 34 -24.49 5.30 33.74
C MET A 34 -25.06 4.00 33.12
N PRO A 35 -26.29 3.58 33.50
CA PRO A 35 -26.84 2.27 33.12
C PRO A 35 -27.08 2.12 31.61
N ASP A 36 -27.24 3.22 30.88
CA ASP A 36 -27.38 3.24 29.41
C ASP A 36 -26.03 3.31 28.67
N SER A 37 -24.90 3.39 29.40
CA SER A 37 -23.56 3.47 28.84
C SER A 37 -22.97 2.07 28.59
N TYR A 38 -23.60 1.31 27.69
CA TYR A 38 -23.06 0.04 27.19
C TYR A 38 -22.88 0.07 25.67
N TRP A 39 -21.94 -0.73 25.17
CA TRP A 39 -21.67 -0.82 23.75
C TRP A 39 -22.81 -1.51 23.00
N LEU A 40 -23.29 -0.90 21.91
CA LEU A 40 -24.31 -1.52 21.07
C LEU A 40 -23.71 -2.67 20.25
N ARG A 41 -24.50 -3.73 20.01
CA ARG A 41 -24.06 -4.90 19.24
C ARG A 41 -23.41 -4.57 17.88
N PRO A 42 -23.94 -3.62 17.07
CA PRO A 42 -23.30 -3.24 15.81
C PRO A 42 -21.94 -2.54 15.98
N GLN A 43 -21.76 -1.79 17.07
CA GLN A 43 -20.50 -1.11 17.38
C GLN A 43 -19.42 -2.13 17.72
N LEU A 44 -19.73 -3.10 18.59
CA LEU A 44 -18.81 -4.19 18.93
C LEU A 44 -18.47 -5.05 17.73
N LYS A 45 -19.45 -5.39 16.88
CA LYS A 45 -19.19 -6.10 15.63
C LYS A 45 -18.19 -5.33 14.74
N THR A 46 -18.33 -4.00 14.68
CA THR A 46 -17.41 -3.15 13.91
C THR A 46 -15.99 -3.19 14.49
N LEU A 47 -15.84 -3.08 15.81
CA LEU A 47 -14.55 -3.16 16.49
C LEU A 47 -13.87 -4.52 16.29
N ILE A 48 -14.62 -5.61 16.53
CA ILE A 48 -14.13 -6.99 16.36
C ILE A 48 -13.68 -7.23 14.91
N ASN A 49 -14.44 -6.74 13.93
CA ASN A 49 -14.08 -6.92 12.51
C ASN A 49 -12.88 -6.07 12.08
N ARG A 50 -12.74 -4.84 12.62
CA ARG A 50 -11.66 -3.92 12.23
C ARG A 50 -10.35 -4.24 12.91
N PHE A 51 -10.38 -4.54 14.20
CA PHE A 51 -9.17 -4.75 14.99
C PHE A 51 -9.40 -5.76 16.12
N PRO A 52 -9.48 -7.07 15.79
CA PRO A 52 -9.80 -8.13 16.75
C PRO A 52 -8.86 -8.16 17.96
N GLU A 53 -7.55 -8.04 17.70
CA GLU A 53 -6.51 -8.07 18.75
C GLU A 53 -6.59 -6.85 19.69
N GLY A 54 -7.20 -5.75 19.25
CA GLY A 54 -7.47 -4.60 20.11
C GLY A 54 -8.61 -4.80 21.09
N GLN A 55 -9.41 -5.87 20.97
CA GLN A 55 -10.63 -6.09 21.76
C GLN A 55 -10.44 -7.28 22.72
N VAL A 56 -9.90 -7.02 23.91
CA VAL A 56 -9.55 -8.09 24.86
C VAL A 56 -10.46 -8.12 26.06
N VAL A 57 -10.79 -9.34 26.48
CA VAL A 57 -11.47 -9.63 27.74
C VAL A 57 -10.58 -10.48 28.64
N VAL A 58 -10.66 -10.22 29.95
CA VAL A 58 -10.11 -11.11 30.97
C VAL A 58 -11.25 -11.93 31.56
N LYS A 59 -11.10 -13.25 31.57
CA LYS A 59 -12.10 -14.18 32.12
C LYS A 59 -11.56 -14.85 33.38
N VAL A 60 -12.40 -14.97 34.40
CA VAL A 60 -12.15 -15.72 35.64
C VAL A 60 -13.13 -16.88 35.68
N ASN A 61 -12.62 -18.11 35.72
CA ASN A 61 -13.42 -19.35 35.63
C ASN A 61 -14.41 -19.34 34.44
N GLY A 62 -13.97 -18.82 33.29
CA GLY A 62 -14.76 -18.72 32.06
C GLY A 62 -15.73 -17.53 31.99
N GLN A 63 -15.89 -16.74 33.06
CA GLN A 63 -16.75 -15.56 33.10
C GLN A 63 -15.96 -14.27 32.88
N ILE A 64 -16.49 -13.32 32.09
CA ILE A 64 -15.86 -12.01 31.87
C ILE A 64 -15.76 -11.26 33.19
N ALA A 65 -14.52 -11.04 33.61
CA ALA A 65 -14.18 -10.24 34.78
C ALA A 65 -13.85 -8.78 34.41
N GLY A 66 -13.51 -8.51 33.15
CA GLY A 66 -13.26 -7.17 32.63
C GLY A 66 -12.85 -7.15 31.17
N CYS A 67 -12.70 -5.96 30.60
CA CYS A 67 -12.24 -5.80 29.22
C CYS A 67 -11.31 -4.60 29.03
N ALA A 68 -10.59 -4.59 27.92
CA ALA A 68 -9.86 -3.45 27.40
C ALA A 68 -10.00 -3.39 25.88
N PHE A 69 -10.60 -2.31 25.38
CA PHE A 69 -10.80 -2.08 23.94
C PHE A 69 -9.90 -0.97 23.43
N SER A 70 -9.32 -1.17 22.26
CA SER A 70 -8.35 -0.24 21.67
C SER A 70 -8.56 -0.12 20.17
N ILE A 71 -8.11 0.99 19.59
CA ILE A 71 -8.00 1.24 18.15
C ILE A 71 -6.63 1.86 17.86
N ILE A 72 -6.10 1.69 16.66
CA ILE A 72 -4.89 2.39 16.21
C ILE A 72 -5.32 3.69 15.53
N VAL A 73 -4.70 4.81 15.88
CA VAL A 73 -5.01 6.13 15.30
C VAL A 73 -3.74 6.85 14.88
N ASP A 74 -3.84 7.68 13.84
CA ASP A 74 -2.87 8.73 13.58
C ASP A 74 -3.11 9.86 14.58
N PHE A 75 -2.33 9.87 15.65
CA PHE A 75 -2.58 10.68 16.83
C PHE A 75 -2.44 12.17 16.55
N SER A 76 -1.59 12.54 15.59
CA SER A 76 -1.35 13.93 15.19
C SER A 76 -2.64 14.67 14.80
N LYS A 77 -3.58 13.96 14.15
CA LYS A 77 -4.89 14.49 13.72
C LYS A 77 -5.83 14.85 14.88
N TYR A 78 -5.59 14.31 16.07
CA TYR A 78 -6.47 14.43 17.24
C TYR A 78 -5.87 15.25 18.39
N VAL A 79 -4.72 15.89 18.22
CA VAL A 79 -4.05 16.66 19.30
C VAL A 79 -4.84 17.90 19.73
N THR A 80 -5.43 18.63 18.78
CA THR A 80 -6.02 19.96 19.02
C THR A 80 -7.41 19.91 19.64
N ARG A 81 -8.35 19.17 19.04
CA ARG A 81 -9.74 19.02 19.50
C ARG A 81 -10.03 17.54 19.80
N HIS A 82 -9.77 17.12 21.03
CA HIS A 82 -9.72 15.72 21.42
C HIS A 82 -10.96 15.35 22.27
N THR A 83 -12.03 14.93 21.59
CA THR A 83 -13.26 14.43 22.25
C THR A 83 -13.44 12.95 21.94
N TYR A 84 -14.12 12.23 22.84
CA TYR A 84 -14.40 10.82 22.70
C TYR A 84 -15.16 10.52 21.40
N LYS A 85 -16.20 11.32 21.12
CA LYS A 85 -16.96 11.24 19.86
C LYS A 85 -16.09 11.45 18.62
N ARG A 86 -15.10 12.35 18.66
CA ARG A 86 -14.22 12.57 17.51
C ARG A 86 -13.25 11.42 17.30
N ILE A 87 -12.61 10.94 18.37
CA ILE A 87 -11.58 9.89 18.25
C ILE A 87 -12.17 8.51 17.96
N THR A 88 -13.42 8.26 18.33
CA THR A 88 -14.15 7.02 17.94
C THR A 88 -14.90 7.15 16.61
N GLY A 89 -14.81 8.31 15.93
CA GLY A 89 -15.55 8.55 14.68
C GLY A 89 -17.07 8.50 14.89
N ASN A 90 -17.54 9.00 16.02
CA ASN A 90 -18.91 8.88 16.50
C ASN A 90 -19.37 7.41 16.54
N TYR A 91 -18.57 6.56 17.17
CA TYR A 91 -18.80 5.11 17.29
C TYR A 91 -18.85 4.34 15.94
N THR A 92 -18.41 4.95 14.83
CA THR A 92 -18.20 4.24 13.55
C THR A 92 -16.81 3.62 13.46
N PHE A 93 -15.87 4.12 14.26
CA PHE A 93 -14.46 3.75 14.30
C PHE A 93 -13.74 3.87 12.94
N ASN A 94 -14.22 4.75 12.07
CA ASN A 94 -13.53 5.12 10.82
C ASN A 94 -12.20 5.85 11.05
N THR A 95 -11.90 6.21 12.30
CA THR A 95 -10.64 6.76 12.77
C THR A 95 -9.58 5.69 13.01
N HIS A 96 -9.98 4.42 13.09
CA HIS A 96 -9.05 3.30 13.14
C HIS A 96 -8.26 3.23 11.83
N SER A 97 -6.93 3.23 11.93
CA SER A 97 -6.02 3.13 10.80
C SER A 97 -4.90 2.15 11.16
N PRO A 98 -4.72 1.06 10.39
CA PRO A 98 -3.59 0.14 10.57
C PRO A 98 -2.22 0.84 10.47
N ASP A 99 -2.15 1.94 9.72
CA ASP A 99 -0.94 2.76 9.53
C ASP A 99 -0.78 3.89 10.56
N GLY A 100 -1.64 3.94 11.58
CA GLY A 100 -1.56 4.94 12.64
C GLY A 100 -0.33 4.76 13.54
N ASP A 101 -0.05 5.75 14.37
CA ASP A 101 1.19 5.80 15.17
C ASP A 101 0.98 5.59 16.67
N MET A 102 -0.27 5.46 17.13
CA MET A 102 -0.63 5.36 18.55
C MET A 102 -1.74 4.35 18.78
N LEU A 103 -1.59 3.50 19.81
CA LEU A 103 -2.66 2.65 20.31
C LEU A 103 -3.57 3.47 21.23
N TYR A 104 -4.80 3.72 20.82
CA TYR A 104 -5.77 4.51 21.59
C TYR A 104 -6.76 3.61 22.35
N GLY A 105 -6.77 3.71 23.69
CA GLY A 105 -7.71 2.99 24.54
C GLY A 105 -9.09 3.64 24.56
N ILE A 106 -10.14 2.88 24.24
CA ILE A 106 -11.53 3.39 24.17
C ILE A 106 -12.44 2.85 25.27
N GLU A 107 -12.11 1.72 25.90
CA GLU A 107 -12.85 1.17 27.05
C GLU A 107 -11.90 0.42 27.98
N ILE A 108 -12.11 0.51 29.28
CA ILE A 108 -11.52 -0.43 30.24
C ILE A 108 -12.37 -0.50 31.50
N PHE A 109 -12.73 -1.72 31.91
CA PHE A 109 -13.41 -1.92 33.19
C PHE A 109 -13.04 -3.27 33.81
N ILE A 110 -13.26 -3.36 35.13
CA ILE A 110 -13.23 -4.60 35.91
C ILE A 110 -14.54 -4.66 36.71
N ARG A 111 -15.28 -5.77 36.62
CA ARG A 111 -16.53 -5.96 37.36
C ARG A 111 -16.25 -5.83 38.86
N PRO A 112 -17.16 -5.21 39.64
CA PRO A 112 -16.93 -4.92 41.06
C PRO A 112 -16.46 -6.13 41.88
N GLU A 113 -16.98 -7.32 41.60
CA GLU A 113 -16.68 -8.55 42.34
C GLU A 113 -15.24 -9.06 42.19
N TYR A 114 -14.56 -8.74 41.06
CA TYR A 114 -13.18 -9.13 40.77
C TYR A 114 -12.15 -8.01 41.01
N ARG A 115 -12.59 -6.86 41.54
CA ARG A 115 -11.67 -5.77 41.92
C ARG A 115 -10.75 -6.24 43.07
N GLY A 116 -9.50 -5.77 43.07
CA GLY A 116 -8.46 -6.20 44.01
C GLY A 116 -7.57 -7.34 43.50
N LEU A 117 -7.98 -8.07 42.45
CA LEU A 117 -7.22 -9.17 41.85
C LEU A 117 -6.14 -8.72 40.84
N ARG A 118 -5.84 -7.41 40.78
CA ARG A 118 -4.89 -6.79 39.82
C ARG A 118 -5.16 -7.09 38.33
N LEU A 119 -6.37 -7.53 37.98
CA LEU A 119 -6.76 -7.82 36.58
C LEU A 119 -6.65 -6.61 35.65
N GLY A 120 -6.93 -5.41 36.16
CA GLY A 120 -6.78 -4.18 35.38
C GLY A 120 -5.32 -3.91 34.96
N ARG A 121 -4.35 -4.27 35.81
CA ARG A 121 -2.92 -4.20 35.44
C ARG A 121 -2.61 -5.15 34.30
N ARG A 122 -3.13 -6.38 34.36
CA ARG A 122 -2.98 -7.38 33.29
C ARG A 122 -3.49 -6.88 31.93
N LEU A 123 -4.61 -6.15 31.92
CA LEU A 123 -5.16 -5.55 30.70
C LEU A 123 -4.31 -4.39 30.16
N TYR A 124 -3.67 -3.62 31.04
CA TYR A 124 -2.72 -2.58 30.62
C TYR A 124 -1.41 -3.15 30.12
N ASP A 125 -0.88 -4.17 30.79
CA ASP A 125 0.32 -4.89 30.35
C ASP A 125 0.08 -5.47 28.94
N TYR A 126 -1.09 -6.10 28.70
CA TYR A 126 -1.48 -6.54 27.35
C TYR A 126 -1.49 -5.41 26.31
N ARG A 127 -2.03 -4.23 26.64
CA ARG A 127 -2.02 -3.07 25.72
C ARG A 127 -0.61 -2.60 25.40
N LYS A 128 0.29 -2.60 26.39
CA LYS A 128 1.70 -2.22 26.19
C LYS A 128 2.40 -3.24 25.30
N GLU A 129 2.23 -4.54 25.57
CA GLU A 129 2.74 -5.63 24.73
C GLU A 129 2.19 -5.56 23.30
N LEU A 130 0.90 -5.26 23.12
CA LEU A 130 0.29 -5.06 21.81
C LEU A 130 0.90 -3.85 21.08
N CYS A 131 1.10 -2.74 21.79
CA CYS A 131 1.74 -1.54 21.26
C CYS A 131 3.18 -1.82 20.80
N GLU A 132 3.96 -2.55 21.60
CA GLU A 132 5.33 -2.96 21.28
C GLU A 132 5.34 -3.89 20.06
N ARG A 133 4.49 -4.92 20.05
CA ARG A 133 4.40 -5.89 18.94
C ARG A 133 4.01 -5.24 17.61
N LEU A 134 3.20 -4.19 17.66
CA LEU A 134 2.78 -3.42 16.48
C LEU A 134 3.72 -2.25 16.14
N ASN A 135 4.85 -2.12 16.87
CA ASN A 135 5.81 -1.02 16.73
C ASN A 135 5.16 0.39 16.71
N LEU A 136 4.19 0.63 17.61
CA LEU A 136 3.53 1.93 17.75
C LEU A 136 4.32 2.83 18.72
N LYS A 137 4.19 4.16 18.60
CA LYS A 137 4.93 5.13 19.44
C LYS A 137 4.53 5.08 20.92
N GLY A 138 3.34 4.55 21.22
CA GLY A 138 2.85 4.46 22.58
C GLY A 138 1.37 4.13 22.69
N VAL A 139 0.87 4.22 23.92
CA VAL A 139 -0.54 4.05 24.27
C VAL A 139 -1.09 5.37 24.80
N ALA A 140 -2.27 5.79 24.33
CA ALA A 140 -2.95 6.99 24.81
C ALA A 140 -4.44 6.74 25.08
N PHE A 141 -5.02 7.48 26.02
CA PHE A 141 -6.48 7.52 26.24
C PHE A 141 -6.86 8.72 27.12
N GLY A 142 -8.13 9.14 27.07
CA GLY A 142 -8.69 10.09 28.03
C GLY A 142 -9.20 9.37 29.28
N GLY A 143 -8.53 9.55 30.41
CA GLY A 143 -8.96 9.06 31.72
C GLY A 143 -9.91 10.05 32.40
N ARG A 144 -11.06 9.55 32.88
CA ARG A 144 -12.01 10.32 33.68
C ARG A 144 -11.41 10.69 35.04
N ILE A 145 -11.91 11.76 35.64
CA ILE A 145 -11.58 12.21 37.00
C ILE A 145 -12.86 12.29 37.84
N PRO A 146 -13.48 11.13 38.15
CA PRO A 146 -14.86 11.06 38.61
C PRO A 146 -15.11 11.70 39.99
N ASN A 147 -14.06 12.02 40.75
CA ASN A 147 -14.18 12.73 42.03
C ASN A 147 -14.05 14.26 41.88
N TYR A 148 -13.79 14.80 40.68
CA TYR A 148 -13.51 16.23 40.49
C TYR A 148 -14.70 17.13 40.85
N HIS A 149 -15.94 16.70 40.61
CA HIS A 149 -17.14 17.46 40.99
C HIS A 149 -17.16 17.86 42.49
N LYS A 150 -16.55 17.06 43.37
CA LYS A 150 -16.45 17.33 44.82
C LYS A 150 -15.53 18.50 45.16
N TYR A 151 -14.66 18.91 44.23
CA TYR A 151 -13.62 19.91 44.43
C TYR A 151 -13.70 21.08 43.44
N ALA A 152 -14.61 21.02 42.47
CA ALA A 152 -14.67 21.95 41.35
C ALA A 152 -14.92 23.41 41.76
N ASP A 153 -15.57 23.64 42.90
CA ASP A 153 -15.78 24.99 43.46
C ASP A 153 -14.54 25.57 44.16
N GLN A 154 -13.55 24.72 44.46
CA GLN A 154 -12.38 25.08 45.28
C GLN A 154 -11.08 25.14 44.48
N MET A 155 -10.99 24.39 43.38
CA MET A 155 -9.76 24.29 42.58
C MET A 155 -10.05 23.95 41.13
N SER A 156 -9.14 24.36 40.25
CA SER A 156 -9.16 24.01 38.83
C SER A 156 -8.82 22.54 38.58
N PRO A 157 -9.12 21.96 37.40
CA PRO A 157 -8.74 20.58 37.09
C PRO A 157 -7.23 20.37 37.13
N LYS A 158 -6.46 21.41 36.80
CA LYS A 158 -4.99 21.39 36.86
C LYS A 158 -4.49 21.20 38.29
N GLU A 159 -5.05 21.94 39.25
CA GLU A 159 -4.70 21.84 40.67
C GLU A 159 -5.15 20.50 41.25
N TYR A 160 -6.35 20.03 40.88
CA TYR A 160 -6.86 18.72 41.27
C TYR A 160 -5.90 17.60 40.85
N ILE A 161 -5.49 17.56 39.58
CA ILE A 161 -4.55 16.56 39.06
C ILE A 161 -3.20 16.62 39.79
N ALA A 162 -2.70 17.83 40.09
CA ALA A 162 -1.45 17.99 40.83
C ALA A 162 -1.57 17.39 42.25
N LYS A 163 -2.68 17.65 42.95
CA LYS A 163 -2.94 17.10 44.29
C LYS A 163 -3.13 15.58 44.28
N VAL A 164 -3.79 15.02 43.27
CA VAL A 164 -3.87 13.55 43.10
C VAL A 164 -2.48 12.94 42.91
N ARG A 165 -1.63 13.56 42.08
CA ARG A 165 -0.24 13.10 41.88
C ARG A 165 0.59 13.17 43.17
N MET A 166 0.37 14.19 43.99
CA MET A 166 1.02 14.36 45.29
C MET A 166 0.41 13.49 46.39
N LYS A 167 -0.61 12.67 46.07
CA LYS A 167 -1.35 11.82 47.02
C LYS A 167 -2.09 12.60 48.12
N GLU A 168 -2.40 13.86 47.88
CA GLU A 168 -3.25 14.69 48.75
C GLU A 168 -4.74 14.44 48.52
N ILE A 169 -5.10 14.01 47.30
CA ILE A 169 -6.48 13.64 46.92
C ILE A 169 -6.47 12.20 46.41
N ASP A 170 -7.43 11.41 46.87
CA ASP A 170 -7.68 10.08 46.33
C ASP A 170 -8.72 10.12 45.20
N ASP A 171 -8.24 9.91 43.97
CA ASP A 171 -9.09 9.69 42.80
C ASP A 171 -8.88 8.25 42.31
N PRO A 172 -9.90 7.37 42.41
CA PRO A 172 -9.73 5.94 42.15
C PRO A 172 -9.36 5.62 40.70
N VAL A 173 -9.78 6.47 39.75
CA VAL A 173 -9.48 6.25 38.33
C VAL A 173 -8.10 6.80 38.03
N LEU A 174 -7.83 8.07 38.32
CA LEU A 174 -6.55 8.69 37.97
C LEU A 174 -5.38 8.06 38.74
N ASN A 175 -5.56 7.70 40.02
CA ASN A 175 -4.53 6.97 40.78
C ASN A 175 -4.22 5.61 40.16
N PHE A 176 -5.26 4.88 39.74
CA PHE A 176 -5.08 3.58 39.09
C PHE A 176 -4.31 3.72 37.77
N GLN A 177 -4.63 4.70 36.94
CA GLN A 177 -3.91 4.92 35.69
C GLN A 177 -2.43 5.27 35.90
N ILE A 178 -2.15 6.18 36.83
CA ILE A 178 -0.77 6.58 37.17
C ILE A 178 0.01 5.38 37.73
N SER A 179 -0.63 4.51 38.51
CA SER A 179 0.02 3.30 39.05
C SER A 179 0.38 2.25 37.99
N ASN A 180 -0.11 2.40 36.76
CA ASN A 180 0.24 1.59 35.59
C ASN A 180 1.19 2.34 34.64
N ASP A 181 1.98 3.29 35.15
CA ASP A 181 3.01 4.05 34.43
C ASP A 181 2.50 5.02 33.36
N PHE A 182 1.20 5.34 33.36
CA PHE A 182 0.67 6.38 32.49
C PHE A 182 0.88 7.77 33.09
N TYR A 183 1.42 8.69 32.31
CA TYR A 183 1.62 10.07 32.73
C TYR A 183 0.56 11.01 32.13
N PRO A 184 0.12 12.04 32.87
CA PRO A 184 -0.83 13.02 32.36
C PRO A 184 -0.14 13.97 31.37
N SER A 185 -0.63 13.99 30.13
CA SER A 185 -0.10 14.80 29.03
C SER A 185 -0.89 16.10 28.81
N LYS A 186 -2.23 16.06 28.92
CA LYS A 186 -3.09 17.22 28.63
C LYS A 186 -4.44 17.13 29.36
N ILE A 187 -5.00 18.28 29.74
CA ILE A 187 -6.40 18.36 30.20
C ILE A 187 -7.31 18.43 28.98
N LEU A 188 -8.29 17.54 28.93
CA LEU A 188 -9.31 17.46 27.90
C LEU A 188 -10.60 18.10 28.41
N LYS A 189 -11.20 18.98 27.61
CA LYS A 189 -12.49 19.62 27.88
C LYS A 189 -13.55 19.01 26.98
N SER A 190 -14.73 18.74 27.54
CA SER A 190 -15.84 18.12 26.80
C SER A 190 -15.41 16.81 26.14
N TYR A 191 -14.60 16.02 26.87
CA TYR A 191 -14.06 14.78 26.34
C TYR A 191 -15.18 13.75 26.18
N LEU A 192 -15.90 13.49 27.25
CA LEU A 192 -17.06 12.61 27.30
C LEU A 192 -18.26 13.48 27.70
N GLU A 193 -19.19 13.70 26.77
CA GLU A 193 -20.37 14.54 26.99
C GLU A 193 -21.33 13.87 27.97
N GLY A 194 -21.75 14.59 29.00
CA GLY A 194 -22.64 14.07 30.04
C GLY A 194 -21.90 13.41 31.20
N ASP A 195 -20.58 13.62 31.34
CA ASP A 195 -19.82 13.16 32.50
C ASP A 195 -19.88 14.19 33.63
N GLU A 196 -21.04 14.27 34.29
CA GLU A 196 -21.29 15.19 35.41
C GLU A 196 -20.28 14.99 36.55
N ALA A 197 -19.91 13.74 36.84
CA ALA A 197 -18.96 13.41 37.89
C ALA A 197 -17.56 14.03 37.67
N SER A 198 -17.16 14.20 36.41
CA SER A 198 -15.90 14.86 36.04
C SER A 198 -16.09 16.31 35.57
N ASN A 199 -17.30 16.88 35.61
CA ASN A 199 -17.65 18.15 34.98
C ASN A 199 -17.17 18.23 33.51
N ASP A 200 -17.36 17.13 32.75
CA ASP A 200 -16.90 16.96 31.36
C ASP A 200 -15.38 17.07 31.13
N TYR A 201 -14.57 17.16 32.19
CA TYR A 201 -13.12 17.13 32.11
C TYR A 201 -12.58 15.70 32.08
N ALA A 202 -11.51 15.50 31.33
CA ALA A 202 -10.71 14.28 31.38
C ALA A 202 -9.23 14.61 31.30
N VAL A 203 -8.39 13.62 31.56
CA VAL A 203 -6.93 13.74 31.46
C VAL A 203 -6.46 12.83 30.34
N LEU A 204 -5.84 13.40 29.31
CA LEU A 204 -5.12 12.63 28.33
C LEU A 204 -3.90 12.00 29.01
N LEU A 205 -3.93 10.69 29.11
CA LEU A 205 -2.88 9.87 29.70
C LEU A 205 -2.11 9.18 28.58
N LYS A 206 -0.79 9.09 28.75
CA LYS A 206 0.11 8.47 27.77
C LYS A 206 1.10 7.52 28.44
N TRP A 207 1.51 6.53 27.68
CA TRP A 207 2.66 5.68 27.95
C TRP A 207 3.48 5.62 26.66
N ASP A 208 4.77 5.93 26.76
CA ASP A 208 5.67 5.96 25.61
C ASP A 208 6.31 4.59 25.42
N ASN A 209 6.28 4.07 24.19
CA ASN A 209 6.97 2.84 23.85
C ASN A 209 8.46 3.13 23.65
N ILE A 210 9.29 2.79 24.64
CA ILE A 210 10.74 2.99 24.57
C ILE A 210 11.46 2.07 23.57
N TYR A 211 10.78 1.01 23.12
CA TYR A 211 11.24 0.10 22.08
C TYR A 211 10.73 0.49 20.70
N TYR A 212 10.03 1.62 20.58
CA TYR A 212 9.64 2.15 19.28
C TYR A 212 10.90 2.42 18.46
N GLU A 213 11.07 1.66 17.40
CA GLU A 213 12.05 1.94 16.38
C GLU A 213 11.33 2.68 15.27
N GLU A 214 11.74 3.92 15.02
CA GLU A 214 11.36 4.60 13.80
C GLU A 214 11.95 3.76 12.67
N GLU A 215 11.13 2.87 12.10
CA GLU A 215 11.47 2.20 10.86
C GLU A 215 11.98 3.31 9.95
N ALA A 216 13.14 3.10 9.35
CA ALA A 216 13.55 3.87 8.20
C ALA A 216 12.55 3.59 7.08
N LYS A 217 11.32 4.08 7.22
CA LYS A 217 10.53 4.57 6.13
C LYS A 217 11.44 5.64 5.56
N GLN A 218 12.27 5.23 4.59
CA GLN A 218 12.74 6.17 3.60
C GLN A 218 11.53 7.03 3.31
N PRO A 219 11.61 8.36 3.48
CA PRO A 219 10.49 9.19 3.13
C PRO A 219 10.27 8.91 1.65
N VAL A 220 9.29 8.07 1.35
CA VAL A 220 8.75 7.93 0.01
C VAL A 220 8.02 9.24 -0.16
N ILE A 221 8.78 10.29 -0.45
CA ILE A 221 8.29 11.44 -1.17
C ILE A 221 7.85 10.82 -2.48
N THR A 222 6.62 10.29 -2.53
CA THR A 222 6.07 9.76 -3.76
C THR A 222 6.10 10.95 -4.70
N LYS A 223 6.99 10.87 -5.68
CA LYS A 223 7.25 12.00 -6.57
C LYS A 223 5.92 12.37 -7.23
N LYS A 224 5.45 13.60 -7.01
CA LYS A 224 4.15 14.04 -7.52
C LYS A 224 4.11 14.00 -9.04
N ILE A 225 5.14 14.56 -9.66
CA ILE A 225 5.33 14.56 -11.11
C ILE A 225 6.41 13.55 -11.46
N VAL A 226 6.03 12.51 -12.19
CA VAL A 226 6.96 11.51 -12.73
C VAL A 226 7.14 11.79 -14.22
N ARG A 227 8.39 11.91 -14.66
CA ARG A 227 8.73 12.14 -16.07
C ARG A 227 9.08 10.84 -16.76
N LEU A 228 8.34 10.51 -17.82
CA LEU A 228 8.50 9.29 -18.60
C LEU A 228 9.24 9.59 -19.89
N GLY A 229 10.27 8.80 -20.19
CA GLY A 229 10.91 8.73 -21.50
C GLY A 229 10.59 7.41 -22.19
N LEU A 230 9.90 7.48 -23.33
CA LEU A 230 9.60 6.32 -24.17
C LEU A 230 10.57 6.30 -25.34
N VAL A 231 11.22 5.16 -25.56
CA VAL A 231 12.13 4.95 -26.70
C VAL A 231 11.37 4.22 -27.81
N GLN A 232 11.02 4.93 -28.88
CA GLN A 232 10.55 4.30 -30.11
C GLN A 232 11.74 3.86 -30.95
N TRP A 233 12.14 2.61 -30.76
CA TRP A 233 13.40 2.06 -31.25
C TRP A 233 13.32 1.65 -32.73
N GLN A 234 14.29 2.06 -33.54
CA GLN A 234 14.36 1.55 -34.91
C GLN A 234 15.15 0.26 -35.00
N MET A 235 14.43 -0.78 -35.40
CA MET A 235 14.96 -2.07 -35.83
C MET A 235 15.79 -1.87 -37.10
N ARG A 236 17.11 -2.07 -36.95
CA ARG A 236 18.13 -1.99 -38.00
C ARG A 236 19.30 -2.91 -37.66
N PRO A 237 20.12 -3.34 -38.64
CA PRO A 237 21.30 -4.14 -38.36
C PRO A 237 22.34 -3.41 -37.48
N TYR A 238 22.97 -4.14 -36.58
CA TYR A 238 24.15 -3.73 -35.80
C TYR A 238 25.24 -4.79 -35.95
N ASN A 239 26.51 -4.43 -35.79
CA ASN A 239 27.61 -5.38 -36.04
C ASN A 239 27.93 -6.29 -34.85
N ASN A 240 27.50 -5.90 -33.64
CA ASN A 240 27.77 -6.63 -32.41
C ASN A 240 26.94 -6.03 -31.26
N LEU A 241 27.04 -6.65 -30.08
CA LEU A 241 26.39 -6.21 -28.85
C LEU A 241 26.81 -4.78 -28.43
N ASP A 242 28.08 -4.41 -28.58
CA ASP A 242 28.55 -3.07 -28.17
C ASP A 242 27.91 -1.96 -29.01
N ASP A 243 27.70 -2.19 -30.31
CA ASP A 243 26.99 -1.23 -31.18
C ASP A 243 25.53 -1.03 -30.73
N VAL A 244 24.83 -2.10 -30.34
CA VAL A 244 23.46 -2.01 -29.78
C VAL A 244 23.47 -1.24 -28.47
N MET A 245 24.43 -1.53 -27.60
CA MET A 245 24.55 -0.89 -26.30
C MET A 245 24.92 0.60 -26.40
N ASN A 246 25.80 0.98 -27.32
CA ASN A 246 26.14 2.38 -27.60
C ASN A 246 24.90 3.16 -28.05
N GLN A 247 24.06 2.54 -28.89
CA GLN A 247 22.82 3.17 -29.32
C GLN A 247 21.80 3.26 -28.18
N ALA A 248 21.67 2.22 -27.35
CA ALA A 248 20.81 2.25 -26.16
C ALA A 248 21.25 3.34 -25.17
N GLU A 249 22.55 3.45 -24.91
CA GLU A 249 23.14 4.49 -24.05
C GLU A 249 22.86 5.89 -24.59
N TYR A 250 22.95 6.12 -25.91
CA TYR A 250 22.54 7.41 -26.50
C TYR A 250 21.11 7.80 -26.13
N PHE A 251 20.15 6.86 -26.19
CA PHE A 251 18.77 7.14 -25.79
C PHE A 251 18.63 7.36 -24.28
N ILE A 252 19.34 6.58 -23.47
CA ILE A 252 19.33 6.70 -22.00
C ILE A 252 19.90 8.06 -21.58
N ASP A 253 21.04 8.46 -22.13
CA ASP A 253 21.67 9.77 -21.89
C ASP A 253 20.74 10.90 -22.32
N ALA A 254 20.19 10.84 -23.53
CA ALA A 254 19.26 11.85 -24.03
C ALA A 254 18.04 11.99 -23.11
N VAL A 255 17.39 10.89 -22.73
CA VAL A 255 16.22 10.86 -21.84
C VAL A 255 16.59 11.36 -20.42
N SER A 256 17.76 10.97 -19.90
CA SER A 256 18.29 11.44 -18.61
C SER A 256 18.64 12.94 -18.62
N GLY A 257 19.15 13.47 -19.73
CA GLY A 257 19.41 14.89 -19.92
C GLY A 257 18.16 15.77 -19.76
N TYR A 258 16.98 15.22 -20.06
CA TYR A 258 15.68 15.84 -19.77
C TYR A 258 15.16 15.57 -18.35
N ARG A 259 15.98 15.01 -17.45
CA ARG A 259 15.62 14.63 -16.07
C ARG A 259 14.44 13.69 -15.98
N SER A 260 14.36 12.74 -16.91
CA SER A 260 13.34 11.72 -16.88
C SER A 260 13.57 10.75 -15.73
N ASP A 261 12.48 10.21 -15.20
CA ASP A 261 12.52 9.22 -14.13
C ASP A 261 12.58 7.80 -14.66
N PHE A 262 11.97 7.57 -15.82
CA PHE A 262 11.95 6.28 -16.48
C PHE A 262 12.42 6.40 -17.92
N ALA A 263 13.19 5.42 -18.38
CA ALA A 263 13.40 5.11 -19.78
C ALA A 263 12.76 3.75 -20.10
N LEU A 264 11.78 3.70 -21.01
CA LEU A 264 11.12 2.47 -21.45
C LEU A 264 11.60 2.08 -22.84
N PHE A 265 12.22 0.90 -22.94
CA PHE A 265 12.60 0.28 -24.21
C PHE A 265 11.50 -0.69 -24.71
N PRO A 266 11.46 -0.99 -26.02
CA PRO A 266 10.48 -1.93 -26.59
C PRO A 266 10.75 -3.41 -26.29
N GLU A 267 9.74 -4.24 -26.53
CA GLU A 267 9.90 -5.70 -26.58
C GLU A 267 10.91 -6.10 -27.66
N PHE A 268 11.80 -7.02 -27.31
CA PHE A 268 12.90 -7.51 -28.13
C PHE A 268 13.74 -6.40 -28.80
N PHE A 269 14.04 -5.30 -28.10
CA PHE A 269 14.88 -4.23 -28.67
C PHE A 269 16.25 -4.73 -29.19
N MET A 270 16.78 -5.80 -28.59
CA MET A 270 18.02 -6.48 -28.97
C MET A 270 17.91 -7.43 -30.18
N ALA A 271 16.70 -7.61 -30.74
CA ALA A 271 16.43 -8.44 -31.91
C ALA A 271 17.43 -8.30 -33.07
N PRO A 272 17.98 -7.11 -33.37
CA PRO A 272 18.99 -6.99 -34.41
C PRO A 272 20.21 -7.92 -34.30
N LEU A 273 20.57 -8.35 -33.09
CA LEU A 273 21.68 -9.29 -32.87
C LEU A 273 21.39 -10.70 -33.41
N MET A 274 20.13 -11.02 -33.70
CA MET A 274 19.77 -12.29 -34.36
C MET A 274 20.32 -12.41 -35.78
N ALA A 275 20.66 -11.29 -36.44
CA ALA A 275 21.09 -11.28 -37.84
C ALA A 275 22.34 -12.15 -38.09
N GLU A 276 23.25 -12.26 -37.12
CA GLU A 276 24.44 -13.13 -37.21
C GLU A 276 24.07 -14.63 -37.22
N ASN A 277 22.95 -14.97 -36.59
CA ASN A 277 22.46 -16.33 -36.40
C ASN A 277 21.34 -16.70 -37.37
N ASN A 278 21.10 -15.90 -38.42
CA ASN A 278 20.01 -16.15 -39.38
C ASN A 278 20.23 -17.39 -40.28
N HIS A 279 21.37 -18.07 -40.14
CA HIS A 279 21.62 -19.36 -40.77
C HIS A 279 21.08 -20.55 -39.94
N LEU A 280 20.72 -20.31 -38.68
CA LEU A 280 20.08 -21.28 -37.79
C LEU A 280 18.56 -21.28 -37.97
N SER A 281 17.88 -22.28 -37.41
CA SER A 281 16.42 -22.24 -37.31
C SER A 281 15.94 -21.14 -36.35
N GLU A 282 14.71 -20.67 -36.49
CA GLU A 282 14.15 -19.61 -35.65
C GLU A 282 14.21 -19.93 -34.13
N PRO A 283 13.91 -21.15 -33.65
CA PRO A 283 14.09 -21.54 -32.25
C PRO A 283 15.54 -21.54 -31.76
N GLU A 284 16.51 -21.81 -32.65
CA GLU A 284 17.93 -21.81 -32.29
C GLU A 284 18.47 -20.37 -32.25
N ALA A 285 18.11 -19.55 -33.24
CA ALA A 285 18.54 -18.16 -33.33
C ALA A 285 18.08 -17.32 -32.12
N ILE A 286 16.84 -17.52 -31.64
CA ILE A 286 16.33 -16.81 -30.46
C ILE A 286 17.00 -17.28 -29.16
N ARG A 287 17.48 -18.52 -29.10
CA ARG A 287 18.25 -19.05 -27.96
C ARG A 287 19.69 -18.53 -27.95
N GLU A 288 20.29 -18.34 -29.12
CA GLU A 288 21.55 -17.61 -29.22
C GLU A 288 21.37 -16.16 -28.78
N LEU A 289 20.26 -15.51 -29.15
CA LEU A 289 19.94 -14.16 -28.69
C LEU A 289 19.86 -14.08 -27.15
N ALA A 290 19.26 -15.10 -26.51
CA ALA A 290 19.11 -15.15 -25.05
C ALA A 290 20.43 -15.14 -24.28
N LYS A 291 21.55 -15.53 -24.91
CA LYS A 291 22.88 -15.50 -24.28
C LYS A 291 23.38 -14.09 -23.98
N HIS A 292 22.83 -13.07 -24.65
CA HIS A 292 23.21 -11.68 -24.41
C HIS A 292 22.40 -10.99 -23.31
N SER A 293 21.28 -11.58 -22.88
CA SER A 293 20.32 -10.92 -21.97
C SER A 293 20.93 -10.56 -20.61
N GLU A 294 21.75 -11.45 -20.03
CA GLU A 294 22.43 -11.16 -18.75
C GLU A 294 23.41 -9.99 -18.88
N ALA A 295 24.24 -10.00 -19.92
CA ALA A 295 25.21 -8.94 -20.19
C ALA A 295 24.53 -7.58 -20.44
N ILE A 296 23.40 -7.58 -21.16
CA ILE A 296 22.60 -6.38 -21.40
C ILE A 296 22.00 -5.87 -20.09
N THR A 297 21.38 -6.74 -19.28
CA THR A 297 20.81 -6.35 -17.99
C THR A 297 21.86 -5.74 -17.07
N GLN A 298 23.07 -6.30 -17.01
CA GLN A 298 24.16 -5.72 -16.24
C GLN A 298 24.51 -4.31 -16.72
N ARG A 299 24.70 -4.11 -18.03
CA ARG A 299 25.03 -2.79 -18.57
C ARG A 299 23.89 -1.78 -18.38
N PHE A 300 22.64 -2.21 -18.53
CA PHE A 300 21.49 -1.36 -18.23
C PHE A 300 21.44 -0.96 -16.74
N SER A 301 21.81 -1.85 -15.82
CA SER A 301 21.94 -1.51 -14.39
C SER A 301 23.04 -0.49 -14.12
N GLU A 302 24.22 -0.67 -14.74
CA GLU A 302 25.32 0.29 -14.66
C GLU A 302 24.92 1.68 -15.22
N LEU A 303 24.20 1.70 -16.34
CA LEU A 303 23.67 2.92 -16.95
C LEU A 303 22.58 3.57 -16.09
N ALA A 304 21.69 2.79 -15.47
CA ALA A 304 20.64 3.31 -14.57
C ALA A 304 21.24 4.09 -13.39
N ILE A 305 22.32 3.57 -12.79
CA ILE A 305 23.07 4.24 -11.72
C ILE A 305 23.80 5.47 -12.27
N THR A 306 24.55 5.31 -13.37
CA THR A 306 25.39 6.36 -13.95
C THR A 306 24.58 7.59 -14.36
N TYR A 307 23.45 7.35 -15.03
CA TYR A 307 22.55 8.39 -15.52
C TYR A 307 21.45 8.75 -14.52
N ASN A 308 21.47 8.17 -13.32
CA ASN A 308 20.51 8.39 -12.24
C ASN A 308 19.05 8.34 -12.73
N ILE A 309 18.68 7.26 -13.41
CA ILE A 309 17.36 7.04 -14.04
C ILE A 309 16.93 5.59 -13.88
N ASN A 310 15.62 5.32 -13.73
CA ASN A 310 15.12 3.94 -13.76
C ASN A 310 14.96 3.49 -15.22
N ILE A 311 15.45 2.30 -15.57
CA ILE A 311 15.39 1.80 -16.94
C ILE A 311 14.57 0.51 -16.97
N ILE A 312 13.53 0.51 -17.81
CA ILE A 312 12.77 -0.68 -18.14
C ILE A 312 13.34 -1.18 -19.46
N THR A 313 14.04 -2.31 -19.42
CA THR A 313 14.81 -2.86 -20.56
C THR A 313 13.93 -3.24 -21.77
N GLY A 314 12.61 -3.12 -21.65
CA GLY A 314 11.67 -3.72 -22.57
C GLY A 314 11.58 -5.21 -22.27
N SER A 315 11.75 -6.04 -23.29
CA SER A 315 11.87 -7.48 -23.04
C SER A 315 12.88 -8.14 -23.96
N MET A 316 13.36 -9.30 -23.54
CA MET A 316 14.48 -10.04 -24.08
C MET A 316 14.20 -11.54 -23.91
N PRO A 317 14.71 -12.41 -24.79
CA PRO A 317 14.61 -13.83 -24.56
C PRO A 317 15.50 -14.23 -23.39
N GLU A 318 15.04 -15.14 -22.55
CA GLU A 318 15.79 -15.62 -21.40
C GLU A 318 15.63 -17.13 -21.26
N ILE A 319 16.73 -17.82 -20.98
CA ILE A 319 16.70 -19.26 -20.67
C ILE A 319 16.80 -19.42 -19.16
N ARG A 320 15.79 -20.07 -18.56
CA ARG A 320 15.77 -20.44 -17.14
C ARG A 320 15.21 -21.84 -17.00
N ASP A 321 15.93 -22.72 -16.28
CA ASP A 321 15.55 -24.13 -16.09
C ASP A 321 15.24 -24.83 -17.42
N ASP A 322 16.11 -24.64 -18.43
CA ASP A 322 16.00 -25.13 -19.82
C ASP A 322 14.78 -24.64 -20.63
N ARG A 323 13.99 -23.72 -20.06
CA ARG A 323 12.82 -23.12 -20.71
C ARG A 323 13.12 -21.72 -21.22
N LEU A 324 12.58 -21.40 -22.39
CA LEU A 324 12.73 -20.09 -23.02
C LEU A 324 11.55 -19.20 -22.63
N TYR A 325 11.84 -18.02 -22.09
CA TYR A 325 10.87 -17.02 -21.66
C TYR A 325 11.09 -15.70 -22.42
N ASN A 326 10.03 -14.90 -22.50
CA ASN A 326 10.10 -13.49 -22.87
C ASN A 326 10.05 -12.68 -21.57
N ALA A 327 11.17 -12.10 -21.16
CA ALA A 327 11.35 -11.47 -19.85
C ALA A 327 12.06 -10.13 -19.95
N GLY A 328 11.91 -9.29 -18.95
CA GLY A 328 12.55 -7.99 -18.88
C GLY A 328 12.94 -7.64 -17.46
N TYR A 329 13.58 -6.48 -17.33
CA TYR A 329 14.15 -6.04 -16.07
C TYR A 329 13.89 -4.55 -15.86
N VAL A 330 13.50 -4.19 -14.64
CA VAL A 330 13.50 -2.82 -14.14
C VAL A 330 14.82 -2.62 -13.41
N CYS A 331 15.75 -1.94 -14.07
CA CYS A 331 17.03 -1.53 -13.50
C CYS A 331 16.83 -0.18 -12.81
N LYS A 332 16.84 -0.16 -11.50
CA LYS A 332 16.59 1.05 -10.71
C LYS A 332 17.86 1.86 -10.55
N ARG A 333 17.72 3.18 -10.42
CA ARG A 333 18.85 4.10 -10.24
C ARG A 333 19.61 3.94 -8.92
N ASP A 334 19.05 3.20 -7.97
CA ASP A 334 19.70 2.77 -6.73
C ASP A 334 20.59 1.52 -6.91
N GLY A 335 20.60 0.93 -8.10
CA GLY A 335 21.33 -0.29 -8.46
C GLY A 335 20.58 -1.59 -8.23
N SER A 336 19.37 -1.56 -7.67
CA SER A 336 18.52 -2.74 -7.56
C SER A 336 17.90 -3.12 -8.91
N VAL A 337 17.73 -4.41 -9.16
CA VAL A 337 17.21 -4.94 -10.43
C VAL A 337 16.04 -5.87 -10.14
N GLU A 338 14.91 -5.63 -10.78
CA GLU A 338 13.68 -6.42 -10.62
C GLU A 338 13.28 -7.06 -11.94
N ARG A 339 13.15 -8.39 -11.96
CA ARG A 339 12.70 -9.14 -13.14
C ARG A 339 11.17 -9.10 -13.27
N PHE A 340 10.70 -8.99 -14.51
CA PHE A 340 9.30 -9.24 -14.91
C PHE A 340 9.28 -10.16 -16.14
N GLU A 341 8.14 -10.80 -16.40
CA GLU A 341 8.02 -11.78 -17.50
C GLU A 341 6.66 -11.74 -18.16
N LYS A 342 6.62 -12.21 -19.42
CA LYS A 342 5.41 -12.26 -20.23
C LYS A 342 4.59 -13.47 -19.80
N LEU A 343 3.34 -13.24 -19.44
CA LEU A 343 2.46 -14.32 -18.98
C LEU A 343 1.74 -14.97 -20.16
N HIS A 344 1.24 -14.14 -21.08
CA HIS A 344 0.54 -14.58 -22.28
C HIS A 344 1.48 -14.53 -23.48
N VAL A 345 2.04 -15.70 -23.81
CA VAL A 345 2.83 -15.88 -25.04
C VAL A 345 1.89 -15.92 -26.25
N THR A 346 2.25 -15.21 -27.31
CA THR A 346 1.47 -15.23 -28.56
C THR A 346 1.55 -16.59 -29.25
N PRO A 347 0.56 -16.96 -30.08
CA PRO A 347 0.60 -18.22 -30.82
C PRO A 347 1.87 -18.40 -31.67
N ASP A 348 2.38 -17.32 -32.27
CA ASP A 348 3.58 -17.37 -33.10
C ASP A 348 4.85 -17.50 -32.25
N GLU A 349 5.00 -16.78 -31.14
CA GLU A 349 6.12 -16.97 -30.20
C GLU A 349 6.18 -18.42 -29.69
N ALA A 350 5.03 -19.01 -29.36
CA ALA A 350 4.97 -20.39 -28.89
C ALA A 350 5.30 -21.40 -30.01
N LYS A 351 4.78 -21.18 -31.22
CA LYS A 351 4.92 -22.09 -32.35
C LYS A 351 6.29 -22.01 -33.04
N VAL A 352 6.82 -20.80 -33.20
CA VAL A 352 8.05 -20.51 -33.96
C VAL A 352 9.28 -20.55 -33.06
N TRP A 353 9.20 -20.04 -31.82
CA TRP A 353 10.35 -19.97 -30.91
C TRP A 353 10.29 -20.98 -29.76
N GLY A 354 9.11 -21.52 -29.46
CA GLY A 354 8.93 -22.44 -28.33
C GLY A 354 8.92 -21.73 -26.97
N MET A 355 8.60 -20.43 -26.94
CA MET A 355 8.53 -19.65 -25.69
C MET A 355 7.41 -20.15 -24.78
N GLN A 356 7.67 -20.07 -23.47
CA GLN A 356 6.76 -20.46 -22.41
C GLN A 356 6.22 -19.23 -21.67
N GLY A 357 4.97 -19.32 -21.20
CA GLY A 357 4.38 -18.29 -20.34
C GLY A 357 5.01 -18.30 -18.96
N GLY A 358 5.24 -17.10 -18.43
CA GLY A 358 5.61 -16.88 -17.04
C GLY A 358 4.49 -17.21 -16.06
N ALA A 359 4.80 -17.10 -14.78
CA ALA A 359 3.87 -17.35 -13.67
C ALA A 359 3.78 -16.17 -12.67
N GLU A 360 4.69 -15.20 -12.74
CA GLU A 360 4.77 -14.11 -11.76
C GLU A 360 4.19 -12.80 -12.31
N LEU A 361 3.13 -12.30 -11.67
CA LEU A 361 2.61 -10.94 -11.83
C LEU A 361 2.86 -10.17 -10.54
N LYS A 362 3.59 -9.06 -10.57
CA LYS A 362 3.81 -8.21 -9.38
C LYS A 362 3.90 -6.72 -9.72
N ALA A 363 3.41 -5.88 -8.82
CA ALA A 363 3.81 -4.49 -8.76
C ALA A 363 5.28 -4.37 -8.30
N ILE A 364 5.99 -3.40 -8.86
CA ILE A 364 7.38 -3.13 -8.56
C ILE A 364 7.47 -1.78 -7.85
N GLU A 365 8.06 -1.77 -6.66
CA GLU A 365 8.31 -0.56 -5.88
C GLU A 365 9.50 0.20 -6.45
N THR A 366 9.32 1.52 -6.61
CA THR A 366 10.34 2.45 -7.09
C THR A 366 10.32 3.74 -6.26
N ASP A 367 11.36 4.57 -6.42
CA ASP A 367 11.41 5.94 -5.88
C ASP A 367 10.34 6.88 -6.46
N CYS A 368 9.64 6.45 -7.52
CA CYS A 368 8.59 7.18 -8.21
C CYS A 368 7.18 6.63 -7.94
N GLY A 369 7.03 5.69 -7.00
CA GLY A 369 5.77 4.99 -6.72
C GLY A 369 5.75 3.56 -7.26
N LYS A 370 4.59 2.89 -7.13
CA LYS A 370 4.40 1.52 -7.61
C LYS A 370 4.15 1.51 -9.10
N ILE A 371 4.91 0.70 -9.81
CA ILE A 371 4.75 0.50 -11.25
C ILE A 371 4.35 -0.94 -11.55
N GLY A 372 3.72 -1.15 -12.70
CA GLY A 372 3.49 -2.48 -13.27
C GLY A 372 4.10 -2.56 -14.66
N VAL A 373 4.47 -3.75 -15.10
CA VAL A 373 4.92 -3.98 -16.49
C VAL A 373 4.16 -5.15 -17.08
N LEU A 374 3.53 -4.96 -18.25
CA LEU A 374 2.85 -6.00 -19.01
C LEU A 374 3.47 -6.05 -20.41
N ILE A 375 3.97 -7.21 -20.84
CA ILE A 375 4.67 -7.30 -22.12
C ILE A 375 3.65 -7.52 -23.24
N CYS A 376 3.51 -6.53 -24.12
CA CYS A 376 2.80 -6.63 -25.39
C CYS A 376 1.40 -7.25 -25.24
N TYR A 377 1.26 -8.51 -25.64
CA TYR A 377 0.01 -9.27 -25.63
C TYR A 377 -0.66 -9.31 -24.24
N ASP A 378 0.11 -9.23 -23.15
CA ASP A 378 -0.42 -9.18 -21.79
C ASP A 378 -1.40 -8.02 -21.56
N VAL A 379 -1.23 -6.88 -22.25
CA VAL A 379 -2.13 -5.73 -22.08
C VAL A 379 -3.55 -6.02 -22.58
N GLU A 380 -3.71 -6.98 -23.49
CA GLU A 380 -5.00 -7.37 -24.05
C GLU A 380 -5.89 -8.06 -22.99
N PHE A 381 -5.30 -8.54 -21.89
CA PHE A 381 -5.99 -9.24 -20.81
C PHE A 381 -6.34 -8.29 -19.64
N PRO A 382 -7.63 -7.93 -19.45
CA PRO A 382 -8.05 -6.97 -18.43
C PRO A 382 -7.72 -7.39 -16.99
N GLU A 383 -7.67 -8.69 -16.74
CA GLU A 383 -7.41 -9.26 -15.42
C GLU A 383 -6.04 -8.85 -14.88
N LEU A 384 -5.01 -8.82 -15.73
CA LEU A 384 -3.65 -8.49 -15.30
C LEU A 384 -3.54 -7.02 -14.86
N GLY A 385 -4.06 -6.10 -15.69
CA GLY A 385 -4.11 -4.68 -15.35
C GLY A 385 -4.93 -4.44 -14.08
N ARG A 386 -6.04 -5.17 -13.90
CA ARG A 386 -6.87 -5.07 -12.70
C ARG A 386 -6.15 -5.55 -11.44
N LEU A 387 -5.46 -6.68 -11.51
CA LEU A 387 -4.72 -7.23 -10.38
C LEU A 387 -3.57 -6.30 -9.96
N LEU A 388 -2.88 -5.69 -10.93
CA LEU A 388 -1.84 -4.68 -10.65
C LEU A 388 -2.43 -3.40 -10.04
N ALA A 389 -3.61 -2.97 -10.50
CA ALA A 389 -4.31 -1.83 -9.92
C ALA A 389 -4.73 -2.10 -8.45
N ASP A 390 -5.15 -3.33 -8.14
CA ASP A 390 -5.47 -3.76 -6.77
C ASP A 390 -4.23 -3.77 -5.85
N GLU A 391 -3.02 -3.81 -6.42
CA GLU A 391 -1.76 -3.63 -5.69
C GLU A 391 -1.32 -2.16 -5.55
N GLY A 392 -2.07 -1.23 -6.14
CA GLY A 392 -1.83 0.20 -6.07
C GLY A 392 -0.83 0.71 -7.11
N VAL A 393 -0.76 0.10 -8.30
CA VAL A 393 0.06 0.58 -9.41
C VAL A 393 -0.47 1.92 -9.95
N ASP A 394 0.39 2.94 -9.95
CA ASP A 394 0.09 4.27 -10.49
C ASP A 394 0.42 4.37 -11.99
N ILE A 395 1.45 3.65 -12.44
CA ILE A 395 1.94 3.66 -13.83
C ILE A 395 2.15 2.24 -14.33
N LEU A 396 1.48 1.90 -15.43
CA LEU A 396 1.63 0.64 -16.15
C LEU A 396 2.49 0.85 -17.40
N PHE A 397 3.58 0.11 -17.53
CA PHE A 397 4.43 0.12 -18.71
C PHE A 397 4.14 -1.08 -19.60
N VAL A 398 4.11 -0.84 -20.91
CA VAL A 398 3.81 -1.87 -21.92
C VAL A 398 4.84 -1.80 -23.04
N PRO A 399 5.99 -2.49 -22.91
CA PRO A 399 6.87 -2.69 -24.04
C PRO A 399 6.19 -3.63 -25.04
N PHE A 400 6.25 -3.31 -26.34
CA PHE A 400 5.60 -4.12 -27.37
C PHE A 400 6.38 -4.19 -28.68
N LEU A 401 6.13 -5.25 -29.44
CA LEU A 401 6.60 -5.41 -30.80
C LEU A 401 5.46 -5.97 -31.66
N THR A 402 5.13 -5.26 -32.74
CA THR A 402 4.08 -5.69 -33.68
C THR A 402 4.47 -5.38 -35.10
N ASP A 403 4.11 -6.26 -36.04
CA ASP A 403 4.48 -6.10 -37.45
C ASP A 403 3.52 -5.18 -38.23
N THR A 404 2.27 -5.12 -37.78
CA THR A 404 1.17 -4.47 -38.53
C THR A 404 0.43 -3.46 -37.67
N GLN A 405 -0.19 -2.50 -38.35
CA GLN A 405 -1.09 -1.54 -37.70
C GLN A 405 -2.27 -2.23 -36.98
N ASN A 406 -2.70 -3.41 -37.45
CA ASN A 406 -3.75 -4.19 -36.78
C ASN A 406 -3.27 -4.72 -35.41
N GLY A 407 -2.05 -5.25 -35.35
CA GLY A 407 -1.42 -5.67 -34.10
C GLY A 407 -1.27 -4.50 -33.13
N TYR A 408 -0.68 -3.40 -33.61
CA TYR A 408 -0.53 -2.17 -32.85
C TYR A 408 -1.88 -1.65 -32.32
N SER A 409 -2.94 -1.69 -33.13
CA SER A 409 -4.25 -1.18 -32.74
C SER A 409 -4.84 -1.94 -31.55
N ARG A 410 -4.57 -3.25 -31.42
CA ARG A 410 -4.99 -4.02 -30.23
C ARG A 410 -4.25 -3.54 -28.99
N VAL A 411 -2.91 -3.51 -29.04
CA VAL A 411 -2.07 -3.01 -27.94
C VAL A 411 -2.51 -1.60 -27.52
N ARG A 412 -2.62 -0.68 -28.47
CA ARG A 412 -3.02 0.72 -28.26
C ARG A 412 -4.38 0.83 -27.57
N ASN A 413 -5.41 0.17 -28.12
CA ASN A 413 -6.77 0.33 -27.63
C ASN A 413 -6.94 -0.34 -26.26
N CYS A 414 -6.32 -1.51 -26.04
CA CYS A 414 -6.32 -2.18 -24.75
C CYS A 414 -5.54 -1.38 -23.71
N ALA A 415 -4.37 -0.84 -24.03
CA ALA A 415 -3.61 0.03 -23.14
C ALA A 415 -4.39 1.27 -22.70
N MET A 416 -5.07 1.94 -23.64
CA MET A 416 -5.96 3.07 -23.32
C MET A 416 -7.11 2.63 -22.40
N ALA A 417 -7.72 1.46 -22.65
CA ALA A 417 -8.74 0.91 -21.77
C ALA A 417 -8.19 0.63 -20.36
N ARG A 418 -6.96 0.10 -20.23
CA ARG A 418 -6.30 -0.12 -18.92
C ARG A 418 -6.13 1.18 -18.15
N ALA A 419 -5.74 2.27 -18.80
CA ALA A 419 -5.59 3.57 -18.14
C ALA A 419 -6.91 4.05 -17.53
N ILE A 420 -8.00 3.90 -18.28
CA ILE A 420 -9.33 4.36 -17.88
C ILE A 420 -9.94 3.46 -16.80
N GLU A 421 -9.97 2.15 -17.01
CA GLU A 421 -10.70 1.24 -16.12
C GLU A 421 -9.97 0.99 -14.80
N ASN A 422 -8.64 1.12 -14.80
CA ASN A 422 -7.79 0.94 -13.63
C ASN A 422 -7.35 2.26 -12.99
N GLU A 423 -7.80 3.40 -13.53
CA GLU A 423 -7.53 4.74 -12.98
C GLU A 423 -6.02 4.99 -12.76
N CYS A 424 -5.20 4.60 -13.74
CA CYS A 424 -3.74 4.73 -13.73
C CYS A 424 -3.21 5.31 -15.06
N TYR A 425 -1.94 5.70 -15.09
CA TYR A 425 -1.27 6.04 -16.35
C TYR A 425 -0.79 4.78 -17.07
N VAL A 426 -0.84 4.75 -18.40
CA VAL A 426 -0.29 3.64 -19.18
C VAL A 426 0.67 4.16 -20.24
N ALA A 427 1.89 3.67 -20.24
CA ALA A 427 2.97 4.07 -21.12
C ALA A 427 3.37 2.90 -22.03
N ILE A 428 3.21 3.05 -23.35
CA ILE A 428 3.53 2.02 -24.33
C ILE A 428 4.73 2.45 -25.18
N ALA A 429 5.71 1.56 -25.38
CA ALA A 429 6.85 1.80 -26.27
C ALA A 429 7.08 0.62 -27.19
N GLY A 430 7.27 0.91 -28.48
CA GLY A 430 7.36 -0.10 -29.52
C GLY A 430 8.52 0.08 -30.49
N GLY A 431 8.89 -1.00 -31.17
CA GLY A 431 9.87 -1.00 -32.25
C GLY A 431 9.27 -0.56 -33.58
N VAL A 432 10.07 0.12 -34.41
CA VAL A 432 9.72 0.56 -35.78
C VAL A 432 10.81 0.11 -36.75
N GLY A 433 10.55 0.22 -38.06
CA GLY A 433 11.54 -0.08 -39.08
C GLY A 433 11.40 -1.50 -39.62
N ASN A 434 12.51 -2.03 -40.14
CA ASN A 434 12.57 -3.34 -40.78
C ASN A 434 13.90 -4.00 -40.43
N LEU A 435 13.89 -5.30 -40.12
CA LEU A 435 15.10 -6.10 -39.92
C LEU A 435 15.29 -7.06 -41.10
N PRO A 436 16.02 -6.64 -42.16
CA PRO A 436 16.31 -7.54 -43.26
C PRO A 436 17.17 -8.69 -42.75
N LYS A 437 16.81 -9.93 -43.13
CA LYS A 437 17.52 -11.17 -42.73
C LYS A 437 17.37 -11.54 -41.25
N VAL A 438 16.23 -11.24 -40.64
CA VAL A 438 15.81 -11.87 -39.38
C VAL A 438 14.42 -12.44 -39.62
N HIS A 439 14.34 -13.76 -39.82
CA HIS A 439 13.06 -14.43 -40.07
C HIS A 439 12.08 -14.19 -38.90
N ASN A 440 10.81 -13.94 -39.22
CA ASN A 440 9.73 -13.62 -38.27
C ASN A 440 9.87 -12.25 -37.56
N MET A 441 10.72 -11.35 -38.07
CA MET A 441 10.83 -9.94 -37.63
C MET A 441 11.09 -8.99 -38.82
N ASP A 442 10.45 -9.23 -39.96
CA ASP A 442 10.77 -8.53 -41.21
C ASP A 442 10.38 -7.03 -41.19
N ILE A 443 9.21 -6.71 -40.63
CA ILE A 443 8.65 -5.35 -40.58
C ILE A 443 8.12 -5.05 -39.19
N GLN A 444 8.12 -3.78 -38.79
CA GLN A 444 7.58 -3.33 -37.51
C GLN A 444 6.70 -2.09 -37.67
N TYR A 445 5.62 -2.06 -36.91
CA TYR A 445 4.75 -0.90 -36.77
C TYR A 445 4.62 -0.51 -35.30
N ALA A 446 4.90 0.76 -34.99
CA ALA A 446 4.64 1.31 -33.67
C ALA A 446 4.34 2.82 -33.71
N GLN A 447 3.59 3.23 -32.70
CA GLN A 447 3.50 4.60 -32.25
C GLN A 447 3.48 4.55 -30.71
N SER A 448 4.56 4.97 -30.08
CA SER A 448 4.72 4.98 -28.63
C SER A 448 3.87 6.10 -28.02
N MET A 449 3.19 5.84 -26.91
CA MET A 449 2.17 6.74 -26.35
C MET A 449 2.11 6.68 -24.82
N VAL A 450 1.64 7.76 -24.21
CA VAL A 450 1.21 7.81 -22.80
C VAL A 450 -0.29 8.08 -22.76
N PHE A 451 -1.04 7.20 -22.10
CA PHE A 451 -2.46 7.31 -21.85
C PHE A 451 -2.76 7.72 -20.42
N THR A 452 -3.90 8.36 -20.24
CA THR A 452 -4.40 8.82 -18.94
C THR A 452 -5.78 8.24 -18.67
N PRO A 453 -6.28 8.32 -17.43
CA PRO A 453 -7.71 8.30 -17.18
C PRO A 453 -8.42 9.43 -17.94
N CYS A 454 -9.75 9.33 -18.06
CA CYS A 454 -10.58 10.33 -18.73
C CYS A 454 -11.50 11.02 -17.71
N ASP A 455 -11.03 12.13 -17.15
CA ASP A 455 -11.82 13.02 -16.27
C ASP A 455 -11.36 14.48 -16.46
N PHE A 456 -11.98 15.45 -15.80
CA PHE A 456 -11.75 16.89 -16.00
C PHE A 456 -10.28 17.32 -15.83
N SER A 457 -9.53 16.67 -14.94
CA SER A 457 -8.11 16.96 -14.71
C SER A 457 -7.18 16.35 -15.77
N PHE A 458 -7.71 15.57 -16.73
CA PHE A 458 -6.96 14.85 -17.75
C PHE A 458 -7.33 15.32 -19.17
N PRO A 459 -6.50 15.00 -20.19
CA PRO A 459 -6.85 15.27 -21.59
C PRO A 459 -8.18 14.62 -22.00
N MET A 460 -9.00 15.36 -22.74
CA MET A 460 -10.35 14.91 -23.16
C MET A 460 -10.35 13.65 -24.03
N ASN A 461 -9.23 13.35 -24.69
CA ASN A 461 -9.05 12.17 -25.54
C ASN A 461 -8.29 11.04 -24.85
N GLY A 462 -7.93 11.18 -23.56
CA GLY A 462 -7.18 10.18 -22.80
C GLY A 462 -5.73 9.99 -23.25
N ILE A 463 -5.19 10.89 -24.10
CA ILE A 463 -3.82 10.80 -24.63
C ILE A 463 -3.00 11.96 -24.06
N LYS A 464 -1.96 11.62 -23.31
CA LYS A 464 -1.01 12.59 -22.74
C LYS A 464 0.08 12.98 -23.73
N ALA A 465 0.62 12.00 -24.45
CA ALA A 465 1.68 12.20 -25.43
C ALA A 465 1.67 11.05 -26.45
N GLU A 466 2.14 11.32 -27.67
CA GLU A 466 2.25 10.33 -28.73
C GLU A 466 3.47 10.61 -29.63
N ALA A 467 4.09 9.54 -30.09
CA ALA A 467 5.14 9.59 -31.11
C ALA A 467 4.54 9.83 -32.50
N THR A 468 5.40 10.18 -33.45
CA THR A 468 5.08 10.03 -34.87
C THR A 468 5.14 8.54 -35.23
N PRO A 469 4.11 7.96 -35.88
CA PRO A 469 4.13 6.56 -36.27
C PRO A 469 5.36 6.20 -37.12
N ASN A 470 5.93 5.02 -36.86
CA ASN A 470 7.02 4.43 -37.64
C ASN A 470 8.29 5.30 -37.79
N THR A 471 8.58 6.15 -36.81
CA THR A 471 9.75 7.04 -36.82
C THR A 471 10.60 6.83 -35.56
N GLU A 472 11.91 6.65 -35.68
CA GLU A 472 12.77 6.58 -34.50
C GLU A 472 12.72 7.89 -33.70
N MET A 473 12.32 7.84 -32.44
CA MET A 473 12.26 9.05 -31.60
C MET A 473 12.13 8.75 -30.10
N ILE A 474 12.34 9.81 -29.31
CA ILE A 474 12.06 9.85 -27.87
C ILE A 474 10.75 10.61 -27.66
N VAL A 475 9.88 10.09 -26.80
CA VAL A 475 8.74 10.85 -26.24
C VAL A 475 9.01 11.13 -24.77
N ILE A 476 8.97 12.41 -24.37
CA ILE A 476 9.05 12.84 -22.97
C ILE A 476 7.67 13.29 -22.52
N ALA A 477 7.17 12.76 -21.40
CA ALA A 477 5.87 13.12 -20.85
C ALA A 477 5.88 13.18 -19.32
N ASP A 478 5.36 14.26 -18.75
CA ASP A 478 5.17 14.40 -17.31
C ASP A 478 3.79 13.91 -16.89
N VAL A 479 3.72 12.93 -15.99
CA VAL A 479 2.48 12.43 -15.41
C VAL A 479 2.37 12.84 -13.94
N ASP A 480 1.18 13.23 -13.50
CA ASP A 480 0.94 13.72 -12.15
C ASP A 480 0.16 12.67 -11.35
N ILE A 481 0.85 12.07 -10.37
CA ILE A 481 0.30 11.01 -9.51
C ILE A 481 -0.75 11.56 -8.55
N ASP A 482 -0.66 12.85 -8.15
CA ASP A 482 -1.69 13.45 -7.29
C ASP A 482 -3.04 13.58 -8.02
N LEU A 483 -3.04 13.73 -9.35
CA LEU A 483 -4.29 13.74 -10.13
C LEU A 483 -5.00 12.37 -10.13
N LEU A 484 -4.26 11.26 -10.07
CA LEU A 484 -4.87 9.93 -9.90
C LEU A 484 -5.55 9.81 -8.52
N ARG A 485 -4.90 10.33 -7.48
CA ARG A 485 -5.45 10.35 -6.12
C ARG A 485 -6.71 11.21 -6.03
N GLU A 486 -6.71 12.37 -6.69
CA GLU A 486 -7.89 13.24 -6.79
C GLU A 486 -9.03 12.52 -7.53
N LEU A 487 -8.74 11.88 -8.66
CA LEU A 487 -9.70 11.07 -9.42
C LEU A 487 -10.36 10.00 -8.55
N ASN A 488 -9.60 9.20 -7.80
CA ASN A 488 -10.18 8.12 -7.00
C ASN A 488 -11.12 8.64 -5.88
N GLN A 489 -10.93 9.88 -5.43
CA GLN A 489 -11.73 10.48 -4.36
C GLN A 489 -12.93 11.28 -4.88
N PHE A 490 -12.69 12.14 -5.87
CA PHE A 490 -13.58 13.20 -6.34
C PHE A 490 -13.93 13.12 -7.83
N GLY A 491 -13.43 12.11 -8.54
CA GLY A 491 -13.73 11.88 -9.96
C GLY A 491 -15.22 11.81 -10.25
N SER A 492 -15.58 12.19 -11.47
CA SER A 492 -16.93 12.08 -12.01
C SER A 492 -17.45 10.64 -11.98
N VAL A 493 -16.53 9.68 -12.15
CA VAL A 493 -16.71 8.24 -11.96
C VAL A 493 -15.58 7.71 -11.06
N ARG A 494 -15.81 6.60 -10.36
CA ARG A 494 -14.83 5.98 -9.44
C ARG A 494 -14.75 4.48 -9.69
N ASN A 495 -14.18 4.12 -10.84
CA ASN A 495 -14.20 2.79 -11.41
C ASN A 495 -13.63 1.73 -10.45
N LEU A 496 -12.52 2.03 -9.76
CA LEU A 496 -11.92 1.09 -8.80
C LEU A 496 -12.81 0.90 -7.56
N LYS A 497 -13.34 2.00 -7.02
CA LYS A 497 -14.12 2.01 -5.77
C LYS A 497 -15.52 1.41 -5.94
N ASP A 498 -16.13 1.61 -7.11
CA ASP A 498 -17.51 1.21 -7.38
C ASP A 498 -17.62 -0.24 -7.91
N ARG A 499 -16.52 -1.00 -7.90
CA ARG A 499 -16.51 -2.44 -8.28
C ARG A 499 -17.46 -3.25 -7.39
N ARG A 500 -18.24 -4.12 -8.03
CA ARG A 500 -19.18 -5.04 -7.38
C ARG A 500 -18.52 -6.35 -6.99
N SER A 501 -17.64 -6.30 -5.98
CA SER A 501 -16.93 -7.47 -5.44
C SER A 501 -17.86 -8.52 -4.79
N ASP A 502 -19.13 -8.17 -4.61
CA ASP A 502 -20.22 -9.06 -4.21
C ASP A 502 -20.76 -9.93 -5.36
N ILE A 503 -20.58 -9.51 -6.62
CA ILE A 503 -21.02 -10.24 -7.82
C ILE A 503 -19.86 -11.00 -8.47
N PHE A 504 -18.68 -10.37 -8.58
CA PHE A 504 -17.53 -10.96 -9.25
C PHE A 504 -16.22 -10.59 -8.54
N GLN A 505 -15.23 -11.47 -8.63
CA GLN A 505 -13.90 -11.26 -8.08
C GLN A 505 -12.86 -11.70 -9.10
N VAL A 506 -11.83 -10.87 -9.31
CA VAL A 506 -10.63 -11.23 -10.05
C VAL A 506 -9.59 -11.63 -9.01
N LYS A 507 -9.03 -12.83 -9.12
CA LYS A 507 -8.08 -13.38 -8.14
C LYS A 507 -6.91 -14.05 -8.84
N ARG A 508 -5.75 -14.02 -8.19
CA ARG A 508 -4.64 -14.92 -8.49
C ARG A 508 -4.96 -16.30 -7.91
N SER A 509 -4.76 -17.35 -8.70
CA SER A 509 -5.00 -18.75 -8.34
C SER A 509 -3.81 -19.36 -7.61
#